data_AF-A0A0K0Y6N4-F1
#
_entry.id   AF-A0A0K0Y6N4-F1
#
_cell.length_a   1.000
_cell.length_b   1.000
_cell.length_c   1.000
_cell.angle_alpha   90.00
_cell.angle_beta   90.00
_cell.angle_gamma   90.00
#
_symmetry.space_group_name_H-M   'P 1'
#
loop_
_entity.id
_entity.type
_entity.pdbx_description
1 polymer ?
#
loop_
_entity_poly.entity_id
_entity_poly.type
_entity_poly.pdbx_seq_one_letter_code
_entity_poly.pdbx_strand_id
1 'polypeptide(L)' 'MKKVTALLRRLTDGSGNARWKATHRHRKGRLYRVVGPAILEADRSAVVIYDDADGTVWVRSADEFNDGRFTPL' A
#
# COMPACT_ATOMS: atom_id res chain seq x y z
N MET A 1 15.80 17.79 -5.26
CA MET A 1 15.01 16.55 -5.33
C MET A 1 13.53 16.91 -5.29
N LYS A 2 12.87 17.10 -6.46
CA LYS A 2 11.47 17.60 -6.55
C LYS A 2 10.52 16.66 -7.32
N LYS A 3 10.99 15.46 -7.71
CA LYS A 3 10.23 14.55 -8.60
C LYS A 3 9.51 13.40 -7.89
N VAL A 4 9.87 13.06 -6.65
CA VAL A 4 9.22 11.97 -5.89
C VAL A 4 7.82 12.36 -5.38
N THR A 5 7.60 13.64 -5.06
CA THR A 5 6.34 14.14 -4.49
C THR A 5 5.15 14.08 -5.47
N ALA A 6 5.39 14.21 -6.78
CA ALA A 6 4.31 14.26 -7.77
C ALA A 6 3.76 12.86 -8.14
N LEU A 7 4.56 11.80 -7.98
CA LEU A 7 4.13 10.43 -8.30
C LEU A 7 3.27 9.84 -7.18
N LEU A 8 3.55 10.15 -5.90
CA LEU A 8 2.70 9.75 -4.78
C LEU A 8 1.28 10.32 -4.92
N ARG A 9 1.15 11.59 -5.32
CA ARG A 9 -0.16 12.23 -5.56
C ARG A 9 -0.99 11.48 -6.59
N ARG A 10 -0.42 10.89 -7.65
CA ARG A 10 -1.23 10.20 -8.67
C ARG A 10 -1.70 8.80 -8.27
N LEU A 11 -1.05 8.15 -7.31
CA LEU A 11 -1.53 6.88 -6.75
C LEU A 11 -2.68 7.10 -5.74
N THR A 12 -2.78 8.30 -5.14
CA THR A 12 -3.81 8.66 -4.16
C THR A 12 -4.92 9.55 -4.73
N ASP A 13 -4.64 10.38 -5.73
CA ASP A 13 -5.58 11.39 -6.28
C ASP A 13 -6.46 10.83 -7.41
N GLY A 14 -6.15 9.63 -7.92
CA GLY A 14 -7.06 8.89 -8.82
C GLY A 14 -8.31 8.37 -8.12
N SER A 15 -8.36 8.41 -6.79
CA SER A 15 -9.52 8.05 -5.97
C SER A 15 -10.20 9.29 -5.38
N GLY A 16 -10.40 10.34 -6.19
CA GLY A 16 -10.93 11.65 -5.79
C GLY A 16 -12.30 11.70 -5.07
N ASN A 17 -12.85 10.56 -4.62
CA ASN A 17 -13.91 10.52 -3.60
C ASN A 17 -14.10 9.15 -2.92
N ALA A 18 -13.21 8.17 -3.11
CA ALA A 18 -13.37 6.88 -2.45
C ALA A 18 -12.83 7.01 -1.01
N ARG A 19 -13.75 7.29 -0.06
CA ARG A 19 -13.47 7.31 1.38
C ARG A 19 -12.56 6.14 1.73
N TRP A 20 -11.38 6.46 2.27
CA TRP A 20 -10.44 5.45 2.73
C TRP A 20 -11.17 4.41 3.59
N LYS A 21 -11.01 3.13 3.24
CA LYS A 21 -11.59 1.99 3.94
C LYS A 21 -10.52 0.93 4.08
N ALA A 22 -10.18 0.60 5.32
CA ALA A 22 -9.22 -0.45 5.60
C ALA A 22 -9.69 -1.78 4.98
N THR A 23 -8.75 -2.51 4.39
CA THR A 23 -8.97 -3.88 3.88
C THR A 23 -8.18 -4.91 4.66
N HIS A 24 -7.15 -4.48 5.41
CA HIS A 24 -6.27 -5.36 6.17
C HIS A 24 -5.94 -4.77 7.53
N ARG A 25 -5.71 -5.65 8.50
CA ARG A 25 -5.21 -5.33 9.84
C ARG A 25 -3.86 -6.00 10.06
N HIS A 26 -2.87 -5.22 10.45
CA HIS A 26 -1.58 -5.76 10.89
C HIS A 26 -1.72 -6.37 12.29
N ARG A 27 -0.94 -7.40 12.60
CA ARG A 27 -0.93 -8.09 13.92
C ARG A 27 -0.70 -7.17 15.13
N LYS A 28 -0.12 -5.98 14.92
CA LYS A 28 0.05 -4.93 15.96
C LYS A 28 -1.13 -3.94 16.04
N GLY A 29 -2.26 -4.23 15.39
CA GLY A 29 -3.51 -3.46 15.50
C GLY A 29 -3.68 -2.31 14.51
N ARG A 30 -2.63 -1.91 13.76
CA ARG A 30 -2.74 -0.87 12.72
C ARG A 30 -3.56 -1.35 11.53
N LEU A 31 -4.37 -0.45 10.96
CA LEU A 31 -5.23 -0.69 9.81
C LEU A 31 -4.62 -0.11 8.54
N TYR A 32 -4.77 -0.85 7.44
CA TYR A 32 -4.27 -0.47 6.13
C TYR A 32 -5.27 -0.81 5.05
N ARG A 33 -5.18 -0.13 3.92
CA ARG A 33 -5.89 -0.46 2.69
C ARG A 33 -4.88 -0.87 1.63
N VAL A 34 -5.06 -2.07 1.09
CA VAL A 34 -4.32 -2.51 -0.10
C VAL A 34 -4.82 -1.70 -1.30
N VAL A 35 -3.88 -1.06 -1.98
CA VAL A 35 -4.09 -0.39 -3.26
C VAL A 35 -4.04 -1.41 -4.40
N GLY A 36 -3.05 -2.32 -4.36
CA GLY A 36 -2.95 -3.42 -5.31
C GLY A 36 -1.57 -4.10 -5.34
N PRO A 37 -1.46 -5.22 -6.07
CA PRO A 37 -0.17 -5.86 -6.35
C PRO A 37 0.65 -5.06 -7.37
N ALA A 38 1.97 -5.21 -7.34
CA ALA A 38 2.88 -4.69 -8.35
C ALA A 38 4.12 -5.59 -8.50
N ILE A 39 4.95 -5.30 -9.50
CA ILE A 39 6.25 -5.93 -9.72
C ILE A 39 7.34 -4.89 -9.49
N LEU A 40 8.28 -5.18 -8.60
CA LEU A 40 9.42 -4.31 -8.34
C LEU A 40 10.35 -4.32 -9.56
N GLU A 41 10.65 -3.16 -10.12
CA GLU A 41 11.39 -3.07 -11.38
C GLU A 41 12.82 -3.60 -11.25
N ALA A 42 13.48 -3.32 -10.13
CA ALA A 42 14.90 -3.59 -9.91
C ALA A 42 15.26 -5.08 -9.95
N ASP A 43 14.38 -5.95 -9.44
CA ASP A 43 14.64 -7.39 -9.30
C ASP A 43 13.48 -8.28 -9.79
N ARG A 44 12.41 -7.67 -10.31
CA ARG A 44 11.19 -8.35 -10.78
C ARG A 44 10.43 -9.13 -9.70
N SER A 45 10.71 -8.89 -8.42
CA SER A 45 9.97 -9.49 -7.31
C SER A 45 8.55 -8.95 -7.20
N ALA A 46 7.63 -9.75 -6.67
CA ALA A 46 6.25 -9.34 -6.43
C ALA A 46 6.17 -8.50 -5.14
N VAL A 47 5.40 -7.41 -5.19
CA VAL A 47 5.18 -6.50 -4.06
C VAL A 47 3.70 -6.14 -3.91
N VAL A 48 3.32 -5.69 -2.72
CA VAL A 48 2.00 -5.14 -2.42
C VAL A 48 2.14 -3.65 -2.10
N ILE A 49 1.33 -2.83 -2.77
CA ILE A 49 1.18 -1.40 -2.49
C ILE A 49 -0.02 -1.23 -1.57
N TYR A 50 0.16 -0.52 -0.47
CA TYR A 50 -0.89 -0.26 0.50
C TYR A 50 -0.71 1.10 1.16
N ASP A 51 -1.79 1.67 1.69
CA ASP A 51 -1.78 2.93 2.42
C ASP A 51 -2.43 2.83 3.81
N ASP A 52 -2.14 3.82 4.65
CA ASP A 52 -2.81 4.03 5.93
C ASP A 52 -3.85 5.17 5.86
N ALA A 53 -4.55 5.38 6.97
CA ALA A 53 -5.59 6.41 7.07
C ALA A 53 -5.04 7.84 6.90
N ASP A 54 -3.75 8.05 7.13
CA ASP A 54 -3.07 9.33 6.98
C ASP A 54 -2.59 9.55 5.53
N GLY A 55 -2.79 8.57 4.65
CA GLY A 55 -2.42 8.62 3.24
C GLY A 55 -0.96 8.26 2.96
N THR A 56 -0.22 7.73 3.95
CA THR A 56 1.14 7.27 3.72
C THR A 56 1.11 5.99 2.88
N VAL A 57 1.82 6.00 1.75
CA VAL A 57 1.90 4.83 0.85
C VAL A 57 3.16 4.03 1.16
N TRP A 58 2.97 2.73 1.28
CA TRP A 58 4.00 1.74 1.57
C TRP A 58 4.09 0.71 0.44
N VAL A 59 5.29 0.14 0.27
CA VAL A 59 5.54 -0.99 -0.62
C VAL A 59 6.26 -2.06 0.20
N ARG A 60 5.80 -3.31 0.09
CA ARG A 60 6.39 -4.45 0.78
C ARG A 60 6.42 -5.67 -0.14
N SER A 61 7.36 -6.58 0.07
CA SER A 61 7.35 -7.91 -0.57
C SER A 61 5.98 -8.58 -0.40
N ALA A 62 5.47 -9.20 -1.46
CA ALA A 62 4.23 -9.96 -1.41
C ALA A 62 4.34 -11.13 -0.42
N ASP A 63 5.48 -11.81 -0.35
CA ASP A 63 5.72 -12.92 0.58
C ASP A 63 5.65 -12.44 2.03
N GLU A 64 6.29 -11.31 2.33
CA GLU A 64 6.24 -10.72 3.67
C GLU A 64 4.87 -10.17 4.05
N PHE A 65 4.08 -9.72 3.08
CA PHE A 65 2.73 -9.23 3.33
C PHE A 65 1.78 -10.39 3.66
N ASN A 66 1.96 -11.53 2.97
CA ASN A 66 1.12 -12.72 3.08
C ASN A 66 1.58 -13.73 4.15
N ASP A 67 2.62 -13.43 4.93
CA ASP A 67 3.18 -14.32 5.96
C ASP A 67 2.37 -14.39 7.27
N GLY A 68 1.18 -13.81 7.30
CA GLY A 68 0.32 -13.72 8.48
C GLY A 68 0.53 -12.46 9.33
N ARG A 69 1.45 -11.55 8.97
CA ARG A 69 1.53 -10.22 9.59
C ARG A 69 0.29 -9.38 9.35
N PHE A 70 -0.36 -9.56 8.21
CA PHE A 70 -1.60 -8.87 7.84
C PHE A 70 -2.73 -9.88 7.71
N THR A 71 -3.90 -9.51 8.22
CA THR A 71 -5.14 -10.29 8.08
C THR A 71 -6.15 -9.45 7.32
N PRO A 72 -6.82 -10.00 6.29
CA PRO A 72 -7.98 -9.34 5.68
C PRO A 72 -9.05 -9.01 6.72
N LEU A 73 -9.76 -7.89 6.52
CA LEU A 73 -10.87 -7.44 7.36
C LEU A 73 -12.23 -7.94 6.87
#